data_AF-A0A453TC06-F1
#
_entry.id   AF-A0A453TC06-F1
#
_cell.length_a   1.000
_cell.length_b   1.000
_cell.length_c   1.000
_cell.angle_alpha   90.00
_cell.angle_beta   90.00
_cell.angle_gamma   90.00
#
_symmetry.space_group_name_H-M   'P 1'
#
loop_
_entity.id
_entity.type
_entity.pdbx_description
1 polymer ?
#
loop_
_entity_poly.entity_id
_entity_poly.type
_entity_poly.pdbx_seq_one_letter_code
_entity_poly.pdbx_strand_id
1 'polypeptide(L)'
;MRKVRREIVDLHGEMVLLLNYSAVNYTGLAKILKKYDKRTGRLLRLPFIEEVLKQPFYTTELMSRLVRECEETMAAVFASDNSGDQWTRKCCTDTGMAPMAPEQGILRNTVAALVAMRELRSGSSTYGHFSLPPLAKETEHGLLLSIQVADLVQS
;
A
#
# COMPACT_ATOMS: atom_id res chain seq x y z
N MET A 1 9.59 -13.07 19.08
CA MET A 1 8.49 -13.19 18.10
C MET A 1 7.71 -11.90 17.88
N ARG A 2 7.09 -11.28 18.90
CA ARG A 2 6.28 -10.04 18.71
C ARG A 2 7.02 -8.86 18.07
N LYS A 3 8.30 -8.62 18.42
CA LYS A 3 9.11 -7.52 17.83
C LYS A 3 9.38 -7.73 16.33
N VAL A 4 9.81 -8.94 15.97
CA VAL A 4 10.07 -9.34 14.58
C VAL A 4 8.81 -9.21 13.72
N ARG A 5 7.66 -9.61 14.25
CA ARG A 5 6.36 -9.44 13.55
C ARG A 5 6.04 -7.99 13.25
N ARG A 6 6.25 -7.09 14.22
CA ARG A 6 6.04 -5.66 14.00
C ARG A 6 6.95 -5.12 12.93
N GLU A 7 8.25 -5.42 12.99
CA GLU A 7 9.23 -4.96 12.01
C GLU A 7 8.89 -5.44 10.58
N ILE A 8 8.38 -6.67 10.42
CA ILE A 8 7.93 -7.19 9.12
C ILE A 8 6.69 -6.43 8.61
N VAL A 9 5.71 -6.16 9.49
CA VAL A 9 4.49 -5.41 9.13
C VAL A 9 4.81 -3.97 8.76
N ASP A 10 5.72 -3.31 9.49
CA ASP A 10 6.15 -1.95 9.20
C ASP A 10 6.91 -1.87 7.88
N LEU A 11 7.85 -2.79 7.63
CA LEU A 11 8.56 -2.90 6.36
C LEU A 11 7.60 -3.08 5.19
N HIS A 12 6.62 -3.97 5.33
CA HIS A 12 5.57 -4.16 4.33
C HIS A 12 4.78 -2.85 4.10
N GLY A 13 4.38 -2.17 5.17
CA GLY A 13 3.67 -0.90 5.11
C GLY A 13 4.46 0.19 4.36
N GLU A 14 5.75 0.32 4.63
CA GLU A 14 6.66 1.26 3.94
C GLU A 14 6.77 0.95 2.44
N MET A 15 6.89 -0.32 2.06
CA MET A 15 6.95 -0.71 0.65
C MET A 15 5.63 -0.43 -0.08
N VAL A 16 4.49 -0.69 0.56
CA VAL A 16 3.17 -0.33 0.00
C VAL A 16 3.04 1.18 -0.17
N LEU A 17 3.51 1.97 0.79
CA LEU A 17 3.54 3.44 0.68
C LEU A 17 4.42 3.92 -0.47
N LEU A 18 5.54 3.25 -0.73
CA LEU A 18 6.42 3.56 -1.86
C LEU A 18 5.77 3.23 -3.22
N LEU A 19 5.08 2.10 -3.33
CA LEU A 19 4.26 1.78 -4.51
C LEU A 19 3.17 2.82 -4.75
N ASN A 20 2.51 3.26 -3.67
CA ASN A 20 1.51 4.32 -3.73
C ASN A 20 2.10 5.65 -4.20
N TYR A 21 3.26 6.05 -3.67
CA TYR A 21 3.98 7.24 -4.09
C TYR A 21 4.22 7.24 -5.61
N SER A 22 4.71 6.12 -6.15
CA SER A 22 4.94 5.98 -7.58
C SER A 22 3.65 6.20 -8.39
N ALA A 23 2.58 5.51 -8.01
CA ALA A 23 1.30 5.55 -8.73
C ALA A 23 0.64 6.94 -8.69
N VAL A 24 0.66 7.62 -7.54
CA VAL A 24 0.10 8.97 -7.39
C VAL A 24 0.89 9.98 -8.23
N ASN A 25 2.22 9.93 -8.18
CA ASN A 25 3.06 10.85 -8.95
C ASN A 25 2.90 10.66 -10.46
N TYR A 26 2.90 9.41 -10.94
CA TYR A 26 2.63 9.12 -12.34
C TYR A 26 1.26 9.66 -12.79
N THR A 27 0.23 9.47 -11.95
CA THR A 27 -1.11 9.99 -12.23
C THR A 27 -1.12 11.52 -12.30
N GLY A 28 -0.42 12.19 -11.38
CA GLY A 28 -0.25 13.64 -11.39
C GLY A 28 0.38 14.13 -12.69
N LEU A 29 1.50 13.51 -13.10
CA LEU A 29 2.20 13.81 -14.35
C LEU A 29 1.30 13.60 -15.57
N ALA A 30 0.64 12.44 -15.67
CA ALA A 30 -0.27 12.15 -16.78
C ALA A 30 -1.42 13.15 -16.86
N LYS A 31 -2.00 13.55 -15.70
CA LYS A 31 -3.10 14.52 -15.64
C LYS A 31 -2.66 15.94 -16.01
N ILE A 32 -1.49 16.41 -15.55
CA ILE A 32 -1.03 17.77 -15.89
C ILE A 32 -0.63 17.87 -17.36
N LEU A 33 0.01 16.83 -17.92
CA LEU A 33 0.32 16.76 -19.34
C LEU A 33 -0.95 16.72 -20.19
N LYS A 34 -1.95 15.92 -19.81
CA LYS A 34 -3.27 15.92 -20.47
C LYS A 34 -3.92 17.31 -20.43
N LYS A 35 -3.77 18.05 -19.33
CA LYS A 35 -4.30 19.41 -19.20
C LYS A 35 -3.55 20.39 -20.10
N TYR A 36 -2.23 20.29 -20.20
CA TYR A 36 -1.39 21.09 -21.08
C TYR A 36 -1.78 20.92 -22.55
N ASP A 37 -1.83 19.66 -23.02
CA ASP A 37 -2.20 19.35 -24.41
C ASP A 37 -3.58 19.92 -24.75
N LYS A 38 -4.57 19.73 -23.85
CA LYS A 38 -5.94 20.25 -24.04
C LYS A 38 -6.01 21.78 -24.11
N ARG A 39 -5.19 22.50 -23.34
CA ARG A 39 -5.23 23.97 -23.30
C ARG A 39 -4.45 24.62 -24.44
N THR A 40 -3.40 23.96 -24.91
CA THR A 40 -2.46 24.55 -25.88
C THR A 40 -2.62 24.00 -27.30
N GLY A 41 -3.30 22.86 -27.46
CA GLY A 41 -3.38 22.14 -28.73
C GLY A 41 -2.07 21.43 -29.13
N ARG A 42 -1.03 21.48 -28.28
CA ARG A 42 0.24 20.79 -28.51
C ARG A 42 0.17 19.34 -28.03
N LEU A 43 1.08 18.49 -28.52
CA LEU A 43 1.15 17.07 -28.17
C LEU A 43 2.45 16.77 -27.40
N LEU A 44 2.55 17.25 -26.16
CA LEU A 44 3.74 17.05 -25.33
C LEU A 44 3.66 15.78 -24.49
N ARG A 45 2.45 15.31 -24.20
CA ARG A 45 2.22 14.20 -23.28
C ARG A 45 2.91 12.90 -23.67
N LEU A 46 2.85 12.52 -24.96
CA LEU A 46 3.39 11.24 -25.41
C LEU A 46 4.91 11.14 -25.19
N PRO A 47 5.75 12.04 -25.73
CA PRO A 47 7.20 11.95 -25.54
C PRO A 47 7.60 12.09 -24.06
N PHE A 48 6.85 12.85 -23.26
CA PHE A 48 7.16 13.00 -21.84
C PHE A 48 6.83 11.74 -21.02
N ILE A 49 5.71 11.07 -21.34
CA ILE A 49 5.34 9.83 -20.65
C ILE A 49 6.35 8.73 -20.95
N GLU A 50 6.82 8.58 -22.19
CA GLU A 50 7.85 7.59 -22.52
C GLU A 50 9.11 7.75 -21.67
N GLU A 51 9.53 8.99 -21.40
CA GLU A 51 10.68 9.26 -20.53
C GLU A 51 10.38 8.99 -19.06
N VAL A 52 9.17 9.29 -18.59
CA VAL A 52 8.72 9.00 -17.22
C VAL A 52 8.71 7.49 -16.93
N LEU A 53 8.30 6.66 -17.90
CA LEU A 53 8.24 5.21 -17.72
C LEU A 53 9.63 4.59 -17.48
N LYS A 54 10.71 5.26 -17.89
CA LYS A 54 12.10 4.83 -17.69
C LYS A 54 12.68 5.32 -16.36
N GLN A 55 11.98 6.20 -15.64
CA GLN A 55 12.52 6.78 -14.41
C GLN A 55 12.45 5.77 -13.24
N PRO A 56 13.45 5.77 -12.35
CA PRO A 56 13.52 4.84 -11.22
C PRO A 56 12.30 4.88 -10.29
N PHE A 57 11.65 6.04 -10.16
CA PHE A 57 10.46 6.17 -9.32
C PHE A 57 9.25 5.40 -9.89
N TYR A 58 9.24 5.10 -11.20
CA TYR A 58 8.16 4.37 -11.86
C TYR A 58 8.47 2.88 -12.05
N THR A 59 9.73 2.48 -11.99
CA THR A 59 10.15 1.08 -12.10
C THR A 59 9.87 0.32 -10.81
N THR A 60 8.60 -0.02 -10.56
CA THR A 60 8.13 -0.62 -9.29
C THR A 60 8.21 -2.14 -9.24
N GLU A 61 8.68 -2.78 -10.30
CA GLU A 61 8.68 -4.24 -10.45
C GLU A 61 9.38 -4.97 -9.28
N LEU A 62 10.57 -4.50 -8.88
CA LEU A 62 11.29 -5.05 -7.73
C LEU A 62 10.50 -4.85 -6.43
N MET A 63 9.91 -3.66 -6.23
CA MET A 63 9.13 -3.36 -5.03
C MET A 63 7.89 -4.26 -4.93
N SER A 64 7.19 -4.49 -6.03
CA SER A 64 6.03 -5.40 -6.07
C SER A 64 6.40 -6.84 -5.67
N ARG A 65 7.57 -7.33 -6.10
CA ARG A 65 8.05 -8.66 -5.69
C ARG A 65 8.39 -8.71 -4.21
N LEU A 66 9.10 -7.72 -3.70
CA LEU A 66 9.46 -7.65 -2.28
C LEU A 66 8.23 -7.56 -1.37
N VAL A 67 7.19 -6.83 -1.79
CA VAL A 67 5.89 -6.81 -1.08
C VAL A 67 5.31 -8.21 -1.00
N ARG A 68 5.27 -8.95 -2.11
CA ARG A 68 4.76 -10.31 -2.15
C ARG A 68 5.55 -11.29 -1.28
N GLU A 69 6.88 -11.20 -1.32
CA GLU A 69 7.76 -12.00 -0.46
C GLU A 69 7.55 -11.68 1.03
N CYS A 70 7.29 -10.42 1.37
CA CYS A 70 6.91 -10.04 2.73
C CYS A 70 5.54 -10.58 3.13
N GLU A 71 4.55 -10.58 2.24
CA GLU A 71 3.23 -11.20 2.49
C GLU A 71 3.35 -12.71 2.77
N GLU A 72 4.16 -13.43 1.99
CA GLU A 72 4.45 -14.85 2.18
C GLU A 72 5.16 -15.11 3.52
N THR A 73 6.15 -14.27 3.85
CA THR A 73 6.89 -14.34 5.13
C THR A 73 5.97 -14.08 6.32
N MET A 74 5.08 -13.07 6.22
CA MET A 74 4.06 -12.81 7.24
C MET A 74 3.17 -14.04 7.41
N ALA A 75 2.60 -14.57 6.34
CA ALA A 75 1.72 -15.74 6.40
C ALA A 75 2.38 -16.92 7.16
N ALA A 76 3.65 -17.22 6.90
CA ALA A 76 4.39 -18.27 7.60
C ALA A 76 4.62 -17.97 9.10
N VAL A 77 5.00 -16.74 9.44
CA VAL A 77 5.30 -16.31 10.82
C VAL A 77 4.04 -16.23 11.70
N PHE A 78 2.89 -15.91 11.10
CA PHE A 78 1.60 -15.84 11.79
C PHE A 78 0.87 -17.20 11.85
N ALA A 79 1.04 -18.08 10.86
CA ALA A 79 0.47 -19.43 10.89
C ALA A 79 1.05 -20.32 12.00
N SER A 80 2.31 -20.08 12.38
CA SER A 80 3.03 -20.85 13.41
C SER A 80 2.49 -20.66 14.84
N ASP A 81 1.57 -19.71 15.06
CA ASP A 81 0.96 -19.44 16.38
C ASP A 81 -0.44 -20.04 16.56
N ASN A 82 -1.03 -20.64 15.51
CA ASN A 82 -2.35 -21.27 15.60
C ASN A 82 -2.30 -22.72 16.13
N SER A 83 -1.12 -23.24 16.48
CA SER A 83 -0.94 -24.54 17.13
C SER A 83 -0.67 -24.35 18.63
N GLY A 84 -1.75 -24.25 19.42
CA GLY A 84 -1.71 -24.39 20.88
C GLY A 84 -1.95 -23.10 21.68
N ASP A 85 -3.22 -22.85 22.02
CA ASP A 85 -3.70 -22.89 23.41
C ASP A 85 -4.94 -22.00 23.60
N GLN A 86 -6.09 -22.68 23.63
CA GLN A 86 -7.33 -22.17 24.19
C GLN A 86 -7.20 -22.08 25.72
N TRP A 87 -6.30 -21.26 26.26
CA TRP A 87 -6.30 -20.96 27.70
C TRP A 87 -5.67 -19.61 28.09
N THR A 88 -6.06 -18.50 27.48
CA THR A 88 -5.95 -17.18 28.14
C THR A 88 -7.07 -16.26 27.68
N ARG A 89 -8.30 -16.60 28.03
CA ARG A 89 -9.43 -15.64 28.02
C ARG A 89 -9.65 -15.09 29.43
N LYS A 90 -8.61 -14.55 30.06
CA LYS A 90 -8.67 -13.69 31.26
C LYS A 90 -7.28 -13.10 31.57
N CYS A 91 -7.27 -11.85 32.06
CA CYS A 91 -6.14 -10.91 32.26
C CYS A 91 -5.72 -10.16 30.98
N CYS A 92 -5.80 -8.82 30.86
CA CYS A 92 -5.85 -7.76 31.87
C CYS A 92 -6.71 -6.58 31.35
N THR A 93 -7.73 -6.21 32.11
CA THR A 93 -8.05 -4.80 32.28
C THR A 93 -6.98 -4.19 33.19
N ASP A 94 -6.45 -3.06 32.75
CA ASP A 94 -5.91 -1.96 33.55
C ASP A 94 -4.40 -1.65 33.46
N THR A 95 -4.18 -0.35 33.22
CA THR A 95 -3.01 0.49 33.49
C THR A 95 -1.78 0.42 32.56
N GLY A 96 -1.73 1.36 31.61
CA GLY A 96 -0.50 1.71 30.88
C GLY A 96 -0.71 2.63 29.68
N MET A 97 -1.38 3.76 29.85
CA MET A 97 -1.51 4.80 28.81
C MET A 97 -0.14 5.43 28.54
N ALA A 98 0.59 4.93 27.55
CA ALA A 98 1.69 5.64 26.91
C ALA A 98 1.20 6.16 25.54
N PRO A 99 1.48 7.41 25.16
CA PRO A 99 1.07 7.93 23.86
C PRO A 99 1.94 7.27 22.76
N MET A 100 1.45 6.18 22.19
CA MET A 100 2.04 5.41 21.09
C MET A 100 1.89 6.18 19.76
N ALA A 101 2.49 7.36 19.65
CA ALA A 101 2.17 8.31 18.58
C ALA A 101 2.86 8.11 17.20
N PRO A 102 4.02 7.43 17.03
CA PRO A 102 4.61 7.26 15.69
C PRO A 102 4.24 5.94 15.00
N GLU A 103 3.99 4.86 15.74
CA GLU A 103 3.92 3.49 15.20
C GLU A 103 2.55 3.14 14.57
N GLN A 104 1.46 3.77 15.02
CA GLN A 104 0.18 3.70 14.30
C GLN A 104 0.21 4.50 12.99
N GLY A 105 1.26 5.29 12.76
CA GLY A 105 1.43 6.14 11.60
C GLY A 105 1.52 5.34 10.30
N ILE A 106 2.38 4.30 10.24
CA ILE A 106 2.62 3.56 9.00
C ILE A 106 1.35 2.85 8.55
N LEU A 107 0.75 2.01 9.40
CA LEU A 107 -0.50 1.32 9.07
C LEU A 107 -1.61 2.29 8.66
N ARG A 108 -1.82 3.37 9.44
CA ARG A 108 -2.82 4.40 9.12
C ARG A 108 -2.54 5.06 7.77
N ASN A 109 -1.28 5.39 7.49
CA ASN A 109 -0.87 6.00 6.23
C ASN A 109 -1.07 5.03 5.08
N THR A 110 -0.74 3.75 5.25
CA THR A 110 -0.95 2.70 4.25
C THR A 110 -2.43 2.56 3.93
N VAL A 111 -3.30 2.48 4.94
CA VAL A 111 -4.76 2.45 4.75
C VAL A 111 -5.25 3.72 4.02
N ALA A 112 -4.81 4.90 4.45
CA ALA A 112 -5.19 6.15 3.81
C ALA A 112 -4.74 6.23 2.34
N ALA A 113 -3.52 5.78 2.04
CA ALA A 113 -2.97 5.68 0.69
C ALA A 113 -3.83 4.78 -0.21
N LEU A 114 -4.24 3.61 0.30
CA LEU A 114 -5.06 2.66 -0.43
C LEU A 114 -6.47 3.21 -0.73
N VAL A 115 -7.10 3.83 0.26
CA VAL A 115 -8.40 4.50 0.09
C VAL A 115 -8.29 5.60 -0.97
N ALA A 116 -7.27 6.46 -0.87
CA ALA A 116 -7.03 7.52 -1.85
C ALA A 116 -6.86 6.97 -3.28
N MET A 117 -6.13 5.86 -3.44
CA MET A 117 -5.97 5.20 -4.75
C MET A 117 -7.26 4.59 -5.28
N ARG A 118 -8.11 4.04 -4.40
CA ARG A 118 -9.44 3.53 -4.78
C ARG A 118 -10.33 4.66 -5.30
N GLU A 119 -10.34 5.80 -4.61
CA GLU A 119 -11.09 6.99 -5.00
C GLU A 119 -10.58 7.61 -6.31
N LEU A 120 -9.25 7.72 -6.45
CA LEU A 120 -8.63 8.23 -7.67
C LEU A 120 -8.99 7.39 -8.90
N ARG A 121 -9.17 6.08 -8.72
CA ARG A 121 -9.56 5.14 -9.78
C ARG A 121 -11.07 5.12 -10.03
N SER A 122 -11.91 5.32 -9.01
CA SER A 122 -13.38 5.36 -9.17
C SER A 122 -13.88 6.66 -9.80
N GLY A 123 -13.14 7.77 -9.63
CA GLY A 123 -13.59 9.12 -10.01
C GLY A 123 -13.28 9.60 -11.43
N SER A 124 -13.12 8.72 -12.44
CA SER A 124 -12.86 9.19 -13.83
C SER A 124 -14.14 9.27 -14.66
N SER A 125 -14.54 10.49 -15.03
CA SER A 125 -15.67 10.76 -15.94
C SER A 125 -15.45 10.31 -17.39
N THR A 126 -14.25 9.84 -17.74
CA THR A 126 -13.94 9.20 -19.04
C THR A 126 -12.93 8.08 -18.82
N TYR A 127 -13.31 6.84 -19.14
CA TYR A 127 -12.40 5.70 -19.20
C TYR A 127 -11.64 5.75 -20.54
N GLY A 128 -10.31 5.61 -20.52
CA GLY A 128 -9.50 5.58 -21.75
C GLY A 128 -8.13 4.94 -21.50
N HIS A 129 -7.31 4.82 -22.55
CA HIS A 129 -5.99 4.16 -22.50
C HIS A 129 -5.01 4.70 -21.43
N PHE A 130 -5.29 5.89 -20.89
CA PHE A 130 -4.45 6.58 -19.91
C PHE A 130 -5.06 6.61 -18.51
N SER A 131 -6.21 5.97 -18.32
CA SER A 131 -6.76 5.71 -17.00
C SER A 131 -5.86 4.69 -16.31
N LEU A 132 -5.69 4.84 -15.00
CA LEU A 132 -5.01 3.81 -14.22
C LEU A 132 -5.77 2.49 -14.36
N PRO A 133 -5.08 1.36 -14.59
CA PRO A 133 -5.74 0.06 -14.54
C PRO A 133 -6.37 -0.15 -13.15
N PRO A 134 -7.48 -0.91 -13.08
CA PRO A 134 -8.06 -1.34 -11.81
C PRO A 134 -6.99 -1.95 -10.91
N LEU A 135 -7.09 -1.74 -9.59
CA LEU A 135 -6.18 -2.41 -8.66
C LEU A 135 -6.33 -3.92 -8.88
N ALA A 136 -5.21 -4.64 -9.06
CA ALA A 136 -5.25 -6.08 -9.18
C ALA A 136 -5.83 -6.67 -7.89
N LYS A 137 -6.77 -7.63 -8.02
CA LYS A 137 -7.44 -8.24 -6.86
C LYS A 137 -6.46 -8.87 -5.88
N GLU A 138 -5.30 -9.32 -6.34
CA GLU A 138 -4.25 -9.91 -5.50
C GLU A 138 -3.70 -8.94 -4.47
N THR A 139 -3.55 -7.66 -4.82
CA THR A 139 -3.17 -6.62 -3.85
C THR A 139 -4.28 -6.45 -2.81
N GLU A 140 -5.57 -6.50 -3.17
CA GLU A 140 -6.65 -6.41 -2.18
C GLU A 140 -6.70 -7.59 -1.19
N HIS A 141 -6.30 -8.79 -1.63
CA HIS A 141 -6.27 -9.99 -0.78
C HIS A 141 -5.10 -10.01 0.21
N GLY A 142 -3.87 -9.64 -0.22
CA GLY A 142 -2.72 -9.48 0.69
C GLY A 142 -2.94 -8.37 1.74
N LEU A 143 -3.72 -7.35 1.38
CA LEU A 143 -4.08 -6.23 2.24
C LEU A 143 -5.13 -6.57 3.30
N LEU A 144 -6.13 -7.40 2.98
CA LEU A 144 -7.07 -7.91 3.99
C LEU A 144 -6.36 -8.80 5.02
N LEU A 145 -5.40 -9.61 4.56
CA LEU A 145 -4.51 -10.38 5.42
C LEU A 145 -3.67 -9.47 6.32
N SER A 146 -3.11 -8.38 5.80
CA SER A 146 -2.32 -7.41 6.58
C SER A 146 -3.15 -6.68 7.64
N ILE A 147 -4.40 -6.34 7.33
CA ILE A 147 -5.35 -5.73 8.28
C ILE A 147 -5.75 -6.74 9.37
N GLN A 148 -6.07 -7.98 9.00
CA GLN A 148 -6.37 -9.07 9.95
C GLN A 148 -5.18 -9.40 10.85
N VAL A 149 -3.97 -9.36 10.31
CA VAL A 149 -2.71 -9.55 11.04
C VAL A 149 -2.46 -8.39 12.01
N ALA A 150 -2.75 -7.14 11.63
CA ALA A 150 -2.65 -5.99 12.52
C ALA A 150 -3.61 -6.11 13.71
N ASP A 151 -4.85 -6.59 13.49
CA ASP A 151 -5.82 -6.86 14.55
C ASP A 151 -5.36 -8.01 15.49
N LEU A 152 -4.68 -9.02 14.95
CA LEU A 152 -4.07 -10.12 15.72
C LEU A 152 -2.83 -9.70 16.52
N VAL A 153 -2.09 -8.66 16.07
CA VAL A 153 -0.94 -8.11 16.81
C VAL A 153 -1.39 -7.20 17.97
N GLN A 154 -2.63 -6.70 17.93
CA GLN A 154 -3.25 -5.90 18.99
C GLN A 154 -3.98 -6.72 20.07
N SER A 155 -4.16 -8.03 19.85
CA SER A 155 -4.77 -8.98 20.80
C SER A 155 -3.72 -9.73 21.63
#